data_AF-A0A353U001-F1
#
_entry.id   AF-A0A353U001-F1
#
_cell.length_a   1.000
_cell.length_b   1.000
_cell.length_c   1.000
_cell.angle_alpha   90.00
_cell.angle_beta   90.00
_cell.angle_gamma   90.00
#
_symmetry.space_group_name_H-M   'P 1'
#
loop_
_entity.id
_entity.type
_entity.pdbx_description
1 polymer ?
#
loop_
_entity_poly.entity_id
_entity_poly.type
_entity_poly.pdbx_seq_one_letter_code
_entity_poly.pdbx_strand_id
1 'polypeptide(L)' 'MFNTIDVDRKNLTIMGVKFPDLETLESSANAIGSNMFEGFNPTPKSVEIIRDYIIGKITLLELIKFAKNKSYV' A
#
# COMPACT_ATOMS: atom_id res chain seq x y z
N MET A 1 -6.18 -3.27 -19.99
CA MET A 1 -7.01 -3.81 -18.89
C MET A 1 -6.44 -3.28 -17.60
N PHE A 2 -7.25 -2.65 -16.74
CA PHE A 2 -6.81 -2.29 -15.41
C PHE A 2 -6.89 -3.54 -14.53
N ASN A 3 -5.82 -3.86 -13.81
CA ASN A 3 -5.87 -4.90 -12.77
C ASN A 3 -6.64 -4.31 -11.60
N THR A 4 -7.68 -5.00 -11.13
CA THR A 4 -8.38 -4.60 -9.91
C THR A 4 -7.63 -5.13 -8.71
N ILE A 5 -7.58 -4.35 -7.63
CA ILE A 5 -7.11 -4.78 -6.31
C ILE A 5 -8.30 -4.86 -5.36
N ASP A 6 -8.22 -5.79 -4.41
CA ASP A 6 -9.24 -5.94 -3.38
C ASP A 6 -9.15 -4.80 -2.36
N VAL A 7 -10.25 -4.04 -2.23
CA VAL A 7 -10.39 -2.94 -1.28
C VAL A 7 -11.70 -3.12 -0.53
N ASP A 8 -11.60 -3.48 0.75
CA ASP A 8 -12.75 -3.66 1.63
C ASP A 8 -12.84 -2.50 2.63
N ARG A 9 -13.80 -1.59 2.37
CA ARG A 9 -14.06 -0.44 3.25
C ARG A 9 -14.76 -0.82 4.56
N LYS A 10 -15.46 -1.95 4.62
CA LYS A 10 -16.12 -2.42 5.85
C LYS A 10 -15.09 -2.98 6.82
N ASN A 11 -14.16 -3.78 6.30
CA ASN A 11 -13.08 -4.36 7.10
C ASN A 11 -11.82 -3.49 7.15
N LEU A 12 -11.81 -2.35 6.46
CA LEU A 12 -10.65 -1.45 6.36
C LEU A 12 -9.40 -2.18 5.86
N THR A 13 -9.48 -2.90 4.75
CA THR A 13 -8.34 -3.62 4.17
C THR A 13 -8.10 -3.31 2.70
N ILE A 14 -6.83 -3.31 2.30
CA ILE A 14 -6.40 -3.38 0.89
C ILE A 14 -5.58 -4.66 0.73
N MET A 15 -6.00 -5.57 -0.15
CA MET A 15 -5.34 -6.88 -0.35
C MET A 15 -5.10 -7.66 0.97
N GLY A 16 -6.07 -7.59 1.90
CA GLY A 16 -5.98 -8.19 3.24
C GLY A 16 -5.15 -7.41 4.28
N VAL A 17 -4.47 -6.32 3.88
CA VAL A 17 -3.70 -5.47 4.80
C VAL A 17 -4.64 -4.49 5.50
N LYS A 18 -4.73 -4.57 6.84
CA LYS A 18 -5.59 -3.73 7.68
C LYS A 18 -5.08 -2.29 7.80
N PHE A 19 -5.97 -1.31 7.69
CA PHE A 19 -5.72 0.12 7.88
C PHE A 19 -6.36 0.61 9.19
N PRO A 20 -5.80 1.68 9.81
CA PRO A 20 -6.32 2.19 11.09
C PRO A 20 -7.69 2.85 10.96
N ASP A 21 -7.95 3.51 9.84
CA ASP A 21 -9.16 4.27 9.58
C ASP A 21 -9.47 4.35 8.07
N LEU A 22 -10.68 4.81 7.75
CA LEU A 22 -11.16 4.91 6.38
C LEU A 22 -10.39 5.95 5.56
N GLU A 23 -9.98 7.06 6.18
CA GLU A 23 -9.24 8.13 5.50
C GLU A 23 -7.88 7.64 4.99
N THR A 24 -7.12 6.97 5.85
CA THR A 24 -5.83 6.38 5.50
C THR A 24 -5.99 5.29 4.43
N LEU A 25 -7.04 4.48 4.51
CA LEU A 25 -7.35 3.47 3.49
C LEU A 25 -7.64 4.10 2.13
N GLU A 26 -8.55 5.09 2.08
CA GLU A 26 -8.97 5.69 0.81
C GLU A 26 -7.84 6.49 0.16
N SER A 27 -7.07 7.23 0.96
CA SER A 27 -5.88 7.94 0.50
C SER A 27 -4.83 6.98 -0.07
N SER A 28 -4.56 5.87 0.64
CA SER A 28 -3.61 4.85 0.18
C SER A 28 -4.09 4.13 -1.08
N ALA A 29 -5.38 3.77 -1.16
CA ALA A 29 -5.97 3.13 -2.33
C ALA A 29 -5.88 4.03 -3.57
N ASN A 30 -6.13 5.34 -3.43
CA ASN A 30 -6.00 6.30 -4.52
C ASN A 30 -4.54 6.42 -5.00
N ALA A 31 -3.58 6.53 -4.07
CA ALA A 31 -2.17 6.61 -4.42
C ALA A 31 -1.67 5.34 -5.11
N ILE A 32 -2.03 4.16 -4.59
CA ILE A 32 -1.70 2.86 -5.20
C ILE A 32 -2.33 2.77 -6.59
N GLY A 33 -3.62 3.10 -6.71
CA GLY A 33 -4.35 3.09 -7.98
C GLY A 33 -3.72 3.98 -9.05
N SER A 34 -3.28 5.19 -8.70
CA SER A 34 -2.55 6.07 -9.61
C SER A 34 -1.27 5.43 -10.14
N ASN A 35 -0.47 4.82 -9.26
CA ASN A 35 0.78 4.16 -9.65
C ASN A 35 0.53 2.88 -10.47
N MET A 36 -0.61 2.21 -10.27
CA MET A 36 -0.99 1.05 -11.08
C MET A 36 -1.22 1.41 -12.56
N PHE A 37 -1.69 2.63 -12.86
CA PHE A 37 -1.77 3.12 -14.24
C PHE A 37 -0.40 3.31 -14.90
N GLU A 38 0.66 3.43 -14.09
CA GLU A 38 2.05 3.54 -14.53
C GLU A 38 2.80 2.19 -14.52
N GLY A 39 2.09 1.09 -14.24
CA GLY A 39 2.64 -0.27 -14.27
C GLY A 39 3.11 -0.81 -12.92
N PHE A 40 2.83 -0.11 -11.81
CA PHE A 40 3.05 -0.69 -10.49
C PHE A 40 2.06 -1.83 -10.23
N ASN A 41 2.57 -3.01 -9.88
CA ASN A 41 1.74 -4.15 -9.51
C ASN A 41 1.89 -4.43 -8.00
N PRO A 42 0.96 -3.97 -7.15
CA PRO A 42 1.09 -4.12 -5.71
C PRO A 42 1.02 -5.58 -5.26
N THR A 43 1.74 -5.89 -4.20
CA THR A 43 1.61 -7.13 -3.42
C THR A 43 1.05 -6.78 -2.03
N PRO A 44 0.51 -7.75 -1.28
CA PRO A 44 0.16 -7.51 0.13
C PRO A 44 1.33 -6.94 0.94
N LYS A 45 2.57 -7.38 0.65
CA LYS A 45 3.75 -6.88 1.35
C LYS A 45 4.08 -5.43 0.99
N SER A 46 3.96 -5.04 -0.29
CA SER A 46 4.18 -3.65 -0.69
C SER A 46 3.12 -2.73 -0.07
N VAL A 47 1.86 -3.18 -0.01
CA VAL A 47 0.76 -2.43 0.63
C VAL A 47 1.02 -2.27 2.14
N GLU A 48 1.51 -3.32 2.81
CA GLU A 48 1.90 -3.25 4.22
C GLU A 48 2.99 -2.21 4.47
N ILE A 49 4.04 -2.20 3.65
CA ILE A 49 5.16 -1.25 3.76
C ILE A 49 4.68 0.19 3.50
N ILE A 50 3.85 0.40 2.48
CA ILE A 50 3.28 1.72 2.15
C ILE A 50 2.43 2.22 3.33
N ARG A 51 1.52 1.39 3.86
CA ARG A 51 0.71 1.72 5.03
C ARG A 51 1.58 2.09 6.21
N ASP A 52 2.56 1.23 6.55
CA ASP A 52 3.42 1.43 7.71
C ASP A 52 4.23 2.73 7.61
N TYR A 53 4.62 3.14 6.41
CA TYR A 53 5.24 4.44 6.17
C TYR A 53 4.25 5.60 6.37
N ILE A 54 3.05 5.51 5.79
CA ILE A 54 2.02 6.56 5.89
C ILE A 54 1.61 6.82 7.34
N ILE A 55 1.47 5.76 8.15
CA ILE A 55 1.08 5.89 9.58
C ILE A 55 2.27 6.21 10.50
N GLY A 56 3.46 6.43 9.95
CA GLY A 56 4.67 6.76 10.72
C GLY A 56 5.27 5.59 11.52
N LYS A 57 4.88 4.34 11.23
CA LYS A 57 5.43 3.15 11.87
C LYS A 57 6.83 2.80 11.36
N ILE A 58 7.15 3.14 10.11
CA ILE A 58 8.51 3.10 9.56
C ILE A 58 8.92 4.46 9.02
N THR A 59 10.21 4.75 9.10
CA THR A 59 10.82 5.98 8.60
C THR A 59 11.03 5.93 7.08
N LEU A 60 11.28 7.10 6.48
CA LEU A 60 11.69 7.19 5.06
C LEU A 60 12.97 6.38 4.78
N LEU A 61 13.92 6.35 5.70
CA LEU A 61 15.16 5.59 5.53
C LEU A 61 14.90 4.08 5.48
N GLU A 62 13.97 3.59 6.30
CA GLU A 62 13.55 2.18 6.27
C GLU A 62 12.77 1.84 5.01
N LEU A 63 11.87 2.73 4.56
CA LEU A 63 11.19 2.60 3.28
C LEU A 63 12.18 2.47 2.11
N ILE A 64 13.19 3.36 2.05
CA ILE A 64 14.24 3.31 1.03
C ILE A 64 15.02 1.99 1.11
N LYS A 65 15.29 1.50 2.33
CA LYS A 65 15.99 0.22 2.53
C LYS A 65 15.15 -0.96 2.00
N PHE A 66 13.85 -1.01 2.29
CA PHE A 66 12.96 -2.03 1.76
C PHE A 66 12.89 -1.99 0.22
N ALA A 67 12.82 -0.80 -0.36
CA ALA A 67 12.80 -0.62 -1.81
C ALA A 67 14.10 -1.11 -2.46
N LYS A 68 15.27 -0.70 -1.94
CA LYS A 68 16.59 -1.15 -2.44
C LYS A 68 16.76 -2.67 -2.36
N ASN A 69 16.28 -3.27 -1.27
CA ASN A 69 16.39 -4.71 -1.04
C ASN A 69 15.29 -5.52 -1.76
N LYS A 70 14.36 -4.87 -2.47
CA LYS A 70 13.19 -5.51 -3.09
C LYS A 70 12.38 -6.37 -2.10
N SER A 71 12.33 -5.97 -0.83
CA SER A 71 11.66 -6.72 0.25
C SER A 71 10.13 -6.58 0.23
N TYR A 72 9.57 -6.11 -0.88
CA TYR A 72 8.15 -5.89 -1.14
C TYR A 72 7.57 -6.92 -2.12
N VAL A 73 8.38 -7.86 -2.61
CA VAL A 73 7.98 -8.94 -3.54
C VAL A 73 7.54 -10.16 -2.76
#